data_AF-A0A2X4WGF2-F1
#
_entry.id   AF-A0A2X4WGF2-F1
#
_cell.length_a   1.000
_cell.length_b   1.000
_cell.length_c   1.000
_cell.angle_alpha   90.00
_cell.angle_beta   90.00
_cell.angle_gamma   90.00
#
_symmetry.space_group_name_H-M   'P 1'
#
loop_
_entity.id
_entity.type
_entity.pdbx_description
1 polymer ?
#
loop_
_entity_poly.entity_id
_entity_poly.type
_entity_poly.pdbx_seq_one_letter_code
_entity_poly.pdbx_strand_id
1 'polypeptide(L)'
;MFRALKGTALRSETYGLDTSSVASSPYTTTQQRMQVRLVQGGTMPVVLPVALEQITHHYERLAGDPQVSQQVTLQADGYGYVTRQVSIAYPRRAYHALQPYPANLPDDAWENTYDDQQQKLRLVESLASFIHLENSQTWRLGFPLNNG
;
A
#
# COMPACT_ATOMS: atom_id res chain seq x y z
N MET A 1 4.57 24.20 3.19
CA MET A 1 4.54 22.72 3.37
C MET A 1 3.96 21.99 2.16
N PHE A 2 2.71 22.24 1.75
CA PHE A 2 2.04 21.46 0.68
C PHE A 2 2.76 21.41 -0.68
N ARG A 3 3.52 22.46 -1.04
CA ARG A 3 4.35 22.47 -2.26
C ARG A 3 5.31 21.27 -2.36
N ALA A 4 5.73 20.70 -1.23
CA ALA A 4 6.62 19.54 -1.21
C ALA A 4 5.99 18.25 -1.76
N LEU A 5 4.66 18.20 -1.89
CA LEU A 5 3.92 17.08 -2.48
C LEU A 5 3.60 17.29 -3.97
N LYS A 6 4.12 18.37 -4.58
CA LYS A 6 3.87 18.65 -6.00
C LYS A 6 4.43 17.51 -6.86
N GLY A 7 3.57 16.91 -7.68
CA GLY A 7 3.95 15.83 -8.60
C GLY A 7 3.89 14.43 -7.98
N THR A 8 3.51 14.29 -6.71
CA THR A 8 3.31 12.97 -6.10
C THR A 8 2.02 12.33 -6.61
N ALA A 9 2.09 11.07 -7.03
CA ALA A 9 0.90 10.29 -7.37
C ALA A 9 0.10 9.97 -6.11
N LEU A 10 -1.20 10.26 -6.11
CA LEU A 10 -2.10 9.96 -4.98
C LEU A 10 -2.95 8.72 -5.24
N ARG A 11 -3.26 8.44 -6.51
CA ARG A 11 -4.07 7.32 -6.94
C ARG A 11 -3.67 6.88 -8.34
N SER A 12 -3.68 5.58 -8.58
CA SER A 12 -3.51 4.94 -9.88
C SER A 12 -4.57 3.87 -10.03
N GLU A 13 -5.10 3.73 -11.24
CA GLU A 13 -6.12 2.75 -11.59
C GLU A 13 -5.76 2.14 -12.94
N THR A 14 -5.96 0.84 -13.08
CA THR A 14 -5.65 0.10 -14.30
C THR A 14 -6.93 -0.50 -14.88
N TYR A 15 -7.22 -0.21 -16.14
CA TYR A 15 -8.41 -0.65 -16.85
C TYR A 15 -8.05 -1.38 -18.14
N GLY A 16 -8.96 -2.24 -18.61
CA GLY A 16 -8.95 -2.76 -19.97
C GLY A 16 -9.88 -1.95 -20.85
N LEU A 17 -9.38 -1.42 -21.98
CA LEU A 17 -10.21 -0.71 -22.95
C LEU A 17 -10.84 -1.70 -23.93
N ASP A 18 -11.86 -2.42 -23.47
CA ASP A 18 -12.63 -3.38 -24.26
C ASP A 18 -14.13 -3.08 -24.23
N THR A 19 -14.91 -3.87 -24.95
CA THR A 19 -16.37 -3.72 -25.08
C THR A 19 -17.16 -4.55 -24.07
N SER A 20 -16.50 -5.14 -23.07
CA SER A 20 -17.21 -5.96 -22.09
C SER A 20 -18.08 -5.11 -21.15
N SER A 21 -19.10 -5.73 -20.54
CA SER A 21 -19.99 -5.08 -19.57
C SER A 21 -19.27 -4.60 -18.29
N VAL A 22 -18.05 -5.07 -18.05
CA VAL A 22 -17.21 -4.74 -16.89
C VAL A 22 -16.01 -3.84 -17.27
N ALA A 23 -16.04 -3.17 -18.43
CA ALA A 23 -15.02 -2.21 -18.88
C ALA A 23 -14.81 -1.02 -17.91
N SER A 24 -15.86 -0.60 -17.21
CA SER A 24 -15.79 0.45 -16.20
C SER A 24 -15.23 -0.01 -14.85
N SER A 25 -15.00 -1.32 -14.66
CA SER A 25 -14.41 -1.86 -13.44
C SER A 25 -12.89 -2.00 -13.62
N PRO A 26 -12.07 -1.45 -12.71
CA PRO A 26 -10.62 -1.57 -12.81
C PRO A 26 -10.17 -3.01 -12.52
N TYR A 27 -8.99 -3.37 -13.04
CA TYR A 27 -8.24 -4.54 -12.58
C TYR A 27 -7.66 -4.28 -11.20
N THR A 28 -6.98 -3.15 -11.05
CA THR A 28 -6.28 -2.76 -9.81
C THR A 28 -6.44 -1.28 -9.53
N THR A 29 -6.52 -0.92 -8.25
CA THR A 29 -6.41 0.47 -7.81
C THR A 29 -5.41 0.57 -6.68
N THR A 30 -4.49 1.52 -6.79
CA THR A 30 -3.50 1.84 -5.74
C THR A 30 -3.73 3.27 -5.29
N GLN A 31 -3.76 3.51 -3.98
CA GLN A 31 -3.84 4.85 -3.38
C GLN A 31 -2.71 5.05 -2.39
N GLN A 32 -2.21 6.27 -2.31
CA GLN A 32 -1.11 6.64 -1.41
C GLN A 32 -1.51 7.80 -0.50
N ARG A 33 -1.13 7.71 0.77
CA ARG A 33 -1.17 8.81 1.74
C ARG A 33 0.25 9.27 2.01
N MET A 34 0.47 10.57 1.85
CA MET A 34 1.76 11.20 2.09
C MET A 34 1.76 11.98 3.42
N GLN A 35 2.92 12.04 4.05
CA GLN A 35 3.21 12.93 5.17
C GLN A 35 4.29 13.93 4.77
N VAL A 36 4.20 15.17 5.27
CA VAL A 36 5.28 16.16 5.14
C VAL A 36 5.84 16.43 6.52
N ARG A 37 7.10 16.03 6.76
CA ARG A 37 7.80 16.27 8.02
C ARG A 37 8.53 17.62 7.95
N LEU A 38 8.42 18.43 9.00
CA LEU A 38 9.27 19.61 9.17
C LEU A 38 10.66 19.17 9.63
N VAL A 39 11.71 19.56 8.90
CA VAL A 39 13.11 19.29 9.25
C VAL A 39 13.73 20.53 9.91
N GLN A 40 13.50 21.71 9.31
CA GLN A 40 13.95 22.99 9.87
C GLN A 40 12.88 24.07 9.65
N GLY A 41 12.59 24.84 10.69
CA GLY A 41 11.63 25.96 10.65
C GLY A 41 12.19 27.21 9.97
N GLY A 42 11.34 28.23 9.84
CA GLY A 42 11.67 29.52 9.25
C GLY A 42 10.65 29.98 8.22
N THR A 43 10.87 31.18 7.64
CA THR A 43 10.00 31.74 6.60
C THR A 43 9.90 30.83 5.37
N MET A 44 10.99 30.14 5.04
CA MET A 44 11.05 29.08 4.03
C MET A 44 11.50 27.78 4.71
N PRO A 45 10.58 26.92 5.17
CA PRO A 45 10.93 25.74 5.95
C PRO A 45 11.57 24.66 5.07
N VAL A 46 12.52 23.91 5.66
CA VAL A 46 13.03 22.66 5.09
C VAL A 46 12.10 21.53 5.51
N VAL A 47 11.58 20.79 4.53
CA VAL A 47 10.60 19.73 4.76
C VAL A 47 10.95 18.46 3.99
N LEU A 48 10.57 17.31 4.52
CA LEU A 48 10.78 15.99 3.91
C LEU A 48 9.41 15.34 3.63
N PRO A 49 9.03 15.13 2.36
CA PRO A 49 7.88 14.30 2.02
C PRO A 49 8.21 12.82 2.25
N VAL A 50 7.31 12.09 2.90
CA VAL A 50 7.46 10.67 3.22
C VAL A 50 6.17 9.93 2.85
N ALA A 51 6.29 8.76 2.23
CA ALA A 51 5.16 7.87 2.00
C ALA A 51 4.72 7.26 3.34
N LEU A 52 3.49 7.59 3.76
CA LEU A 52 2.94 7.12 5.03
C LEU A 52 2.17 5.82 4.84
N GLU A 53 1.29 5.77 3.84
CA GLU A 53 0.44 4.61 3.60
C GLU A 53 0.28 4.36 2.11
N GLN A 54 0.18 3.10 1.73
CA GLN A 54 -0.26 2.68 0.40
C GLN A 54 -1.27 1.55 0.53
N ILE A 55 -2.44 1.70 -0.07
CA ILE A 55 -3.48 0.66 -0.13
C ILE A 55 -3.69 0.23 -1.58
N THR A 56 -3.70 -1.08 -1.81
CA THR A 56 -3.90 -1.70 -3.12
C THR A 56 -5.12 -2.61 -3.07
N HIS A 57 -6.01 -2.43 -4.04
CA HIS A 57 -7.14 -3.30 -4.30
C HIS A 57 -6.91 -4.05 -5.61
N HIS A 58 -7.00 -5.38 -5.57
CA HIS A 58 -7.04 -6.24 -6.74
C HIS A 58 -8.48 -6.68 -6.96
N TYR A 59 -9.13 -6.07 -7.94
CA TYR A 59 -10.52 -6.32 -8.28
C TYR A 59 -10.68 -7.39 -9.34
N GLU A 60 -9.74 -7.51 -10.28
CA GLU A 60 -9.89 -8.35 -11.48
C GLU A 60 -11.24 -8.08 -12.20
N ARG A 61 -11.67 -6.82 -12.17
CA ARG A 61 -12.95 -6.32 -12.71
C ARG A 61 -14.21 -6.85 -12.01
N LEU A 62 -14.07 -7.48 -10.85
CA LEU A 62 -15.15 -7.86 -9.94
C LEU A 62 -15.18 -6.90 -8.75
N ALA A 63 -15.92 -5.81 -8.87
CA ALA A 63 -15.98 -4.73 -7.88
C ALA A 63 -16.46 -5.18 -6.47
N GLY A 64 -17.26 -6.25 -6.43
CA GLY A 64 -17.87 -6.77 -5.20
C GLY A 64 -16.88 -7.41 -4.24
N ASP A 65 -15.82 -8.06 -4.73
CA ASP A 65 -14.98 -8.95 -3.92
C ASP A 65 -13.47 -8.78 -4.18
N PRO A 66 -12.90 -7.56 -3.96
CA PRO A 66 -11.47 -7.35 -4.15
C PRO A 66 -10.63 -8.01 -3.06
N GLN A 67 -9.42 -8.42 -3.42
CA GLN A 67 -8.35 -8.58 -2.43
C GLN A 67 -7.78 -7.21 -2.07
N VAL A 68 -7.61 -6.94 -0.78
CA VAL A 68 -7.12 -5.65 -0.29
C VAL A 68 -5.87 -5.84 0.56
N SER A 69 -4.84 -5.08 0.24
CA SER A 69 -3.59 -5.04 1.01
C SER A 69 -3.19 -3.59 1.29
N GLN A 70 -2.53 -3.36 2.41
CA GLN A 70 -2.04 -2.04 2.78
C GLN A 70 -0.67 -2.12 3.42
N GLN A 71 0.19 -1.15 3.12
CA GLN A 71 1.44 -0.92 3.81
C GLN A 71 1.37 0.41 4.56
N VAL A 72 1.79 0.43 5.82
CA VAL A 72 1.80 1.62 6.67
C VAL A 72 3.19 1.78 7.28
N THR A 73 3.84 2.89 6.97
CA THR A 73 5.07 3.34 7.63
C THR A 73 4.70 3.85 9.02
N LEU A 74 5.10 3.12 10.07
CA LEU A 74 4.82 3.50 11.45
C LEU A 74 5.91 4.43 11.99
N GLN A 75 7.15 4.23 11.56
CA GLN A 75 8.28 5.05 11.97
C GLN A 75 9.33 5.15 10.87
N ALA A 76 9.92 6.33 10.73
CA ALA A 76 11.10 6.57 9.92
C ALA A 76 12.08 7.48 10.69
N ASP A 77 13.38 7.23 10.53
CA ASP A 77 14.46 7.99 11.20
C ASP A 77 14.59 9.43 10.69
N GLY A 78 15.59 10.17 11.18
CA GLY A 78 15.84 11.57 10.82
C GLY A 78 16.11 11.81 9.32
N TYR A 79 16.59 10.80 8.59
CA TYR A 79 16.91 10.88 7.16
C TYR A 79 15.82 10.29 6.27
N GLY A 80 14.78 9.70 6.86
CA GLY A 80 13.63 9.16 6.15
C GLY A 80 13.70 7.66 5.87
N TYR A 81 14.67 6.92 6.42
CA TYR A 81 14.65 5.46 6.33
C TYR A 81 13.57 4.89 7.25
N VAL A 82 12.75 3.99 6.71
CA VAL A 82 11.67 3.33 7.46
C VAL A 82 12.28 2.35 8.46
N THR A 83 12.05 2.59 9.75
CA THR A 83 12.56 1.72 10.83
C THR A 83 11.48 0.79 11.38
N ARG A 84 10.20 1.12 11.14
CA ARG A 84 9.06 0.29 11.54
C ARG A 84 7.94 0.42 10.52
N GLN A 85 7.46 -0.71 10.02
CA GLN A 85 6.37 -0.78 9.05
C GLN A 85 5.43 -1.92 9.42
N VAL A 86 4.16 -1.79 9.03
CA VAL A 86 3.23 -2.92 9.04
C VAL A 86 2.66 -3.15 7.65
N SER A 87 2.65 -4.42 7.24
CA SER A 87 1.96 -4.92 6.05
C SER A 87 0.66 -5.58 6.50
N ILE A 88 -0.46 -5.15 5.94
CA ILE A 88 -1.80 -5.56 6.29
C ILE A 88 -2.40 -6.29 5.09
N ALA A 89 -2.83 -7.54 5.30
CA ALA A 89 -3.69 -8.26 4.35
C ALA A 89 -5.09 -8.36 4.96
N TYR A 90 -6.06 -7.69 4.33
CA TYR A 90 -7.42 -7.64 4.81
C TYR A 90 -8.15 -8.96 4.53
N PRO A 91 -9.12 -9.34 5.37
CA PRO A 91 -9.97 -10.48 5.09
C PRO A 91 -10.80 -10.20 3.82
N ARG A 92 -11.15 -11.28 3.11
CA ARG A 92 -12.15 -11.26 2.05
C ARG A 92 -13.46 -10.70 2.61
N ARG A 93 -14.22 -9.96 1.80
CA ARG A 93 -15.51 -9.42 2.22
C ARG A 93 -16.45 -10.54 2.64
N ALA A 94 -17.44 -10.18 3.45
CA ALA A 94 -18.53 -11.08 3.79
C ALA A 94 -19.18 -11.65 2.52
N TYR A 95 -19.63 -12.89 2.61
CA TYR A 95 -20.29 -13.57 1.50
C TYR A 95 -21.40 -12.70 0.92
N HIS A 96 -21.38 -12.54 -0.39
CA HIS A 96 -22.46 -11.95 -1.16
C HIS A 96 -22.49 -12.63 -2.53
N ALA A 97 -23.66 -12.71 -3.15
CA ALA A 97 -23.75 -13.23 -4.51
C ALA A 97 -22.98 -12.28 -5.44
N LEU A 98 -21.90 -12.77 -6.05
CA LEU A 98 -21.22 -12.02 -7.10
C LEU A 98 -21.94 -12.22 -8.43
N GLN A 99 -22.30 -11.12 -9.06
CA GLN A 99 -22.68 -11.04 -10.46
C GLN A 99 -21.82 -9.95 -11.11
N PRO A 100 -21.23 -10.18 -12.30
CA PRO A 100 -21.25 -11.40 -13.10
C PRO A 100 -20.07 -12.32 -12.75
N TYR A 101 -20.35 -13.49 -12.16
CA TYR A 101 -19.39 -14.59 -12.17
C TYR A 101 -19.58 -15.40 -13.47
N PRO A 102 -18.54 -15.97 -14.08
CA PRO A 102 -18.67 -16.65 -15.37
C PRO A 102 -19.65 -17.83 -15.30
N ALA A 103 -20.64 -17.86 -16.20
CA ALA A 103 -21.67 -18.91 -16.25
C ALA A 103 -21.16 -20.28 -16.73
N ASN A 104 -19.88 -20.39 -17.09
CA ASN A 104 -19.22 -21.61 -17.55
C ASN A 104 -18.53 -22.38 -16.42
N LEU A 105 -18.82 -22.05 -15.17
CA LEU A 105 -18.28 -22.72 -13.98
C LEU A 105 -19.31 -23.71 -13.40
N PRO A 106 -18.85 -24.74 -12.67
CA PRO A 106 -19.74 -25.62 -11.91
C PRO A 106 -20.67 -24.86 -10.96
N ASP A 107 -21.85 -25.42 -10.69
CA ASP A 107 -22.87 -24.80 -9.83
C ASP A 107 -22.36 -24.52 -8.41
N ASP A 108 -21.43 -25.33 -7.90
CA ASP A 108 -20.82 -25.23 -6.57
C ASP A 108 -19.51 -24.42 -6.55
N ALA A 109 -19.04 -23.94 -7.71
CA ALA A 109 -17.73 -23.29 -7.83
C ALA A 109 -17.62 -22.07 -6.92
N TRP A 110 -18.71 -21.31 -6.77
CA TRP A 110 -18.72 -20.12 -5.94
C TRP A 110 -18.53 -20.43 -4.45
N GLU A 111 -19.28 -21.40 -3.93
CA GLU A 111 -19.20 -21.85 -2.54
C GLU A 111 -17.79 -22.40 -2.24
N ASN A 112 -17.23 -23.15 -3.18
CA ASN A 112 -15.88 -23.72 -3.09
C ASN A 112 -14.75 -22.68 -3.23
N THR A 113 -15.03 -21.42 -3.56
CA THR A 113 -14.00 -20.36 -3.51
C THR A 113 -13.70 -19.88 -2.10
N TYR A 114 -14.57 -20.16 -1.14
CA TYR A 114 -14.45 -19.68 0.24
C TYR A 114 -13.60 -20.63 1.09
N ASP A 115 -12.69 -20.05 1.86
CA ASP A 115 -11.86 -20.76 2.84
C ASP A 115 -11.69 -19.88 4.09
N ASP A 116 -11.68 -20.49 5.27
CA ASP A 116 -11.51 -19.79 6.56
C ASP A 116 -10.22 -18.97 6.63
N GLN A 117 -9.19 -19.34 5.87
CA GLN A 117 -7.94 -18.59 5.77
C GLN A 117 -8.13 -17.23 5.10
N GLN A 118 -9.14 -17.06 4.25
CA GLN A 118 -9.46 -15.79 3.59
C GLN A 118 -10.13 -14.81 4.56
N GLN A 119 -10.69 -15.28 5.68
CA GLN A 119 -11.41 -14.46 6.67
C GLN A 119 -10.52 -13.92 7.80
N LYS A 120 -9.20 -14.15 7.72
CA LYS A 120 -8.23 -13.70 8.74
C LYS A 120 -7.58 -12.39 8.32
N LEU A 121 -7.76 -11.34 9.12
CA LEU A 121 -6.92 -10.14 9.07
C LEU A 121 -5.49 -10.54 9.47
N ARG A 122 -4.52 -10.22 8.61
CA ARG A 122 -3.11 -10.48 8.90
C ARG A 122 -2.35 -9.16 8.94
N LEU A 123 -1.55 -9.00 10.00
CA LEU A 123 -0.62 -7.90 10.17
C LEU A 123 0.78 -8.49 10.31
N VAL A 124 1.69 -8.07 9.46
CA VAL A 124 3.10 -8.43 9.52
C VAL A 124 3.89 -7.17 9.83
N GLU A 125 4.48 -7.13 11.01
CA GLU A 125 5.36 -6.04 11.42
C GLU A 125 6.78 -6.31 10.93
N SER A 126 7.41 -5.27 10.39
CA SER A 126 8.80 -5.26 9.99
C SER A 126 9.55 -4.17 10.74
N LEU A 127 10.72 -4.53 11.28
CA LEU A 127 11.62 -3.64 11.99
C LEU A 127 12.96 -3.58 11.25
N ALA A 128 13.50 -2.37 11.14
CA ALA A 128 14.81 -2.13 10.53
C ALA A 128 15.60 -1.12 11.36
N SER A 129 16.91 -1.22 11.29
CA SER A 129 17.85 -0.31 11.94
C SER A 129 18.99 0.00 10.99
N PHE A 130 19.51 1.23 11.05
CA PHE A 130 20.50 1.72 10.11
C PHE A 130 21.65 2.41 10.84
N ILE A 131 22.85 2.29 10.29
CA ILE A 131 24.03 3.05 10.69
C ILE A 131 24.17 4.25 9.74
N HIS A 132 24.40 5.42 10.32
CA HIS A 132 24.65 6.67 9.61
C HIS A 132 26.04 7.19 9.97
N LEU A 133 26.93 7.29 8.98
CA LEU A 133 28.24 7.88 9.10
C LEU A 133 28.13 9.35 8.69
N GLU A 134 28.08 10.25 9.67
CA GLU A 134 27.77 11.69 9.49
C GLU A 134 28.85 12.65 10.02
N ASN A 135 30.11 12.24 10.00
CA ASN A 135 31.22 13.10 10.42
C ASN A 135 31.59 14.13 9.33
N SER A 136 32.40 15.14 9.69
CA SER A 136 32.79 16.24 8.78
C SER A 136 33.52 15.79 7.51
N GLN A 137 34.04 14.57 7.46
CA GLN A 137 34.78 14.00 6.33
C GLN A 137 34.04 12.86 5.63
N THR A 138 32.88 12.41 6.15
CA THR A 138 32.14 11.24 5.65
C THR A 138 30.64 11.46 5.77
N TRP A 139 29.94 11.34 4.65
CA TRP A 139 28.47 11.34 4.60
C TRP A 139 27.98 10.08 3.89
N ARG A 140 27.69 9.03 4.67
CA ARG A 140 27.12 7.78 4.16
C ARG A 140 26.02 7.30 5.10
N LEU A 141 24.80 7.23 4.59
CA LEU A 141 23.60 6.92 5.37
C LEU A 141 23.03 5.55 4.96
N GLY A 142 22.31 4.90 5.88
CA GLY A 142 21.46 3.77 5.54
C GLY A 142 22.16 2.42 5.45
N PHE A 143 23.30 2.23 6.13
CA PHE A 143 23.89 0.89 6.21
C PHE A 143 22.99 -0.01 7.08
N PRO A 144 22.53 -1.16 6.57
CA PRO A 144 21.69 -2.06 7.36
C PRO A 144 22.43 -2.53 8.62
N LEU A 145 21.78 -2.39 9.77
CA LEU A 145 22.22 -3.02 11.00
C LEU A 145 21.50 -4.38 11.10
N ASN A 146 22.27 -5.47 10.97
CA ASN A 146 21.73 -6.80 11.22
C ASN A 146 21.56 -6.97 12.74
N ASN A 147 20.32 -6.94 13.20
CA ASN A 147 19.98 -7.47 14.52
C ASN A 147 19.85 -8.99 14.33
N GLY A 148 20.89 -9.73 14.71
CA GLY A 148 20.89 -11.19 14.73
C GLY A 148 19.87 -11.77 15.70
#